data_AF-A0A2V9R3L1-F1
#
_entry.id   AF-A0A2V9R3L1-F1
#
_cell.length_a   1.000
_cell.length_b   1.000
_cell.length_c   1.000
_cell.angle_alpha   90.00
_cell.angle_beta   90.00
_cell.angle_gamma   90.00
#
_symmetry.space_group_name_H-M   'P 1'
#
loop_
_entity.id
_entity.type
_entity.pdbx_description
1 polymer ?
#
loop_
_entity_poly.entity_id
_entity_poly.type
_entity_poly.pdbx_seq_one_letter_code
_entity_poly.pdbx_strand_id
1 'polypeptide(L)'
;AATFGAVAGLAKGVAAGSTNISASLNRVTSNTLLLSVTAQTAPVVMAYKVLFGSQSYSLAGTPRHRLPWQITRIRVVFSRPIVSGNVNSLSGVTVTGFTGLGTDTLTWTINPLTLGAFATALAGSGANALKDAMGNPLGGGAGFSQSFKVLLGDFNDDGAVSSADLVGVNNATVTPYNIFADINGDGVVNITDVQIVKTRIGTSQP
;
A
#
# COMPACT_ATOMS: atom_id res chain seq x y z
N ALA A 1 15.71 16.27 -60.28
CA ALA A 1 15.08 15.72 -59.07
C ALA A 1 15.90 16.17 -57.87
N ALA A 2 15.32 16.92 -56.92
CA ALA A 2 16.01 17.28 -55.70
C ALA A 2 15.77 16.15 -54.68
N THR A 3 16.80 15.36 -54.42
CA THR A 3 16.78 14.30 -53.42
C THR A 3 17.24 14.89 -52.09
N PHE A 4 16.40 14.83 -51.05
CA PHE A 4 16.71 15.40 -49.74
C PHE A 4 17.65 14.48 -48.96
N GLY A 5 18.89 14.96 -48.74
CA GLY A 5 19.88 14.31 -47.88
C GLY A 5 19.71 14.73 -46.42
N ALA A 6 19.57 13.73 -45.55
CA ALA A 6 19.41 13.79 -44.09
C ALA A 6 18.04 14.28 -43.56
N VAL A 7 17.16 13.33 -43.28
CA VAL A 7 15.86 13.52 -42.61
C VAL A 7 16.03 13.14 -41.13
N ALA A 8 16.59 14.03 -40.32
CA ALA A 8 16.67 13.77 -38.88
C ALA A 8 16.47 15.06 -38.07
N GLY A 9 15.25 15.25 -37.56
CA GLY A 9 14.94 16.16 -36.46
C GLY A 9 14.22 15.35 -35.38
N LEU A 10 14.72 15.39 -34.15
CA LEU A 10 14.07 14.73 -33.01
C LEU A 10 13.01 15.66 -32.43
N ALA A 11 11.74 15.31 -32.56
CA ALA A 11 10.69 15.94 -31.77
C ALA A 11 10.73 15.36 -30.35
N LYS A 12 10.97 16.21 -29.34
CA LYS A 12 10.92 15.82 -27.92
C LYS A 12 9.67 16.41 -27.28
N GLY A 13 8.79 15.56 -26.77
CA GLY A 13 7.70 15.97 -25.90
C GLY A 13 8.20 16.26 -24.50
N VAL A 14 7.94 17.46 -23.98
CA VAL A 14 8.32 17.86 -22.60
C VAL A 14 7.12 17.81 -21.65
N ALA A 15 5.91 17.85 -22.19
CA ALA A 15 4.65 17.77 -21.45
C ALA A 15 3.58 17.06 -22.28
N ALA A 16 2.54 16.57 -21.61
CA ALA A 16 1.35 16.05 -22.28
C ALA A 16 0.65 17.15 -23.09
N GLY A 17 0.08 16.77 -24.22
CA GLY A 17 -0.56 17.68 -25.15
C GLY A 17 -0.31 17.27 -26.59
N SER A 18 -0.79 18.09 -27.52
CA SER A 18 -0.62 17.83 -28.94
C SER A 18 -0.12 19.06 -29.66
N THR A 19 0.74 18.87 -30.65
CA THR A 19 1.21 19.94 -31.53
C THR A 19 1.22 19.49 -32.97
N ASN A 20 0.97 20.44 -33.86
CA ASN A 20 1.04 20.23 -35.29
C ASN A 20 2.48 20.44 -35.76
N ILE A 21 3.05 19.44 -36.43
CA ILE A 21 4.36 19.50 -37.05
C ILE A 21 4.16 19.72 -38.55
N SER A 22 4.77 20.79 -39.06
CA SER A 22 4.89 21.08 -40.49
C SER A 22 6.26 21.67 -40.77
N ALA A 23 6.80 21.44 -41.97
CA ALA A 23 8.05 22.01 -42.43
C ALA A 23 7.80 22.98 -43.58
N SER A 24 8.74 23.89 -43.84
CA SER A 24 8.73 24.72 -45.03
C SER A 24 10.08 24.72 -45.73
N LEU A 25 10.06 24.67 -47.07
CA LEU A 25 11.24 24.83 -47.91
C LEU A 25 10.89 25.77 -49.07
N ASN A 26 11.70 26.81 -49.27
CA ASN A 26 11.52 27.76 -50.37
C ASN A 26 10.07 28.28 -50.47
N ARG A 27 9.45 28.59 -49.33
CA ARG A 27 8.06 29.10 -49.21
C ARG A 27 6.95 28.08 -49.51
N VAL A 28 7.28 26.82 -49.76
CA VAL A 28 6.33 25.71 -49.83
C VAL A 28 6.23 25.06 -48.46
N THR A 29 5.04 25.05 -47.87
CA THR A 29 4.76 24.38 -46.58
C THR A 29 4.31 22.95 -46.83
N SER A 30 4.79 21.99 -46.04
CA SER A 30 4.37 20.60 -46.08
C SER A 30 2.94 20.42 -45.56
N ASN A 31 2.41 19.21 -45.71
CA ASN A 31 1.26 18.76 -44.92
C ASN A 31 1.59 18.80 -43.41
N THR A 32 0.54 18.87 -42.59
CA THR A 32 0.63 18.83 -41.14
C THR A 32 0.54 17.41 -40.61
N LEU A 33 1.34 17.08 -39.60
CA LEU A 33 1.24 15.85 -38.81
C LEU A 33 0.95 16.22 -37.34
N LEU A 34 -0.03 15.57 -36.72
CA LEU A 34 -0.31 15.74 -35.29
C LEU A 34 0.66 14.88 -34.46
N LEU A 35 1.51 15.51 -33.65
CA LEU A 35 2.24 14.83 -32.59
C LEU A 35 1.45 14.94 -31.29
N SER A 36 1.07 13.81 -30.69
CA SER A 36 0.40 13.77 -29.39
C SER A 36 1.26 13.09 -28.33
N VAL A 37 1.34 13.71 -27.16
CA VAL A 37 2.01 13.22 -25.96
C VAL A 37 0.94 13.00 -24.89
N THR A 38 0.79 11.77 -24.42
CA THR A 38 -0.19 11.45 -23.38
C THR A 38 0.49 11.46 -22.01
N ALA A 39 -0.20 12.00 -21.00
CA ALA A 39 0.30 11.94 -19.64
C ALA A 39 0.34 10.49 -19.15
N GLN A 40 1.46 10.09 -18.55
CA GLN A 40 1.58 8.83 -17.85
C GLN A 40 0.67 8.87 -16.63
N THR A 41 -0.34 8.00 -16.58
CA THR A 41 -1.10 7.81 -15.35
C THR A 41 -0.38 6.76 -14.52
N ALA A 42 -0.06 7.04 -13.27
CA ALA A 42 0.61 6.10 -12.39
C ALA A 42 -0.40 5.22 -11.62
N PRO A 43 -0.04 3.97 -11.25
CA PRO A 43 -0.76 3.28 -10.20
C PRO A 43 -0.70 4.09 -8.89
N VAL A 44 -1.78 4.04 -8.12
CA VAL A 44 -1.89 4.66 -6.79
C VAL A 44 -2.52 3.68 -5.79
N VAL A 45 -2.23 3.84 -4.51
CA VAL A 45 -2.82 3.02 -3.43
C VAL A 45 -4.25 3.48 -3.15
N MET A 46 -5.19 2.55 -3.24
CA MET A 46 -6.62 2.76 -2.93
C MET A 46 -6.97 2.28 -1.53
N ALA A 47 -6.32 1.23 -1.04
CA ALA A 47 -6.47 0.76 0.33
C ALA A 47 -5.16 0.14 0.84
N TYR A 48 -4.85 0.39 2.11
CA TYR A 48 -3.74 -0.23 2.81
C TYR A 48 -4.29 -0.95 4.04
N LYS A 49 -4.19 -2.28 4.06
CA LYS A 49 -4.78 -3.14 5.07
C LYS A 49 -3.72 -3.96 5.80
N VAL A 50 -3.91 -4.12 7.09
CA VAL A 50 -3.23 -5.15 7.89
C VAL A 50 -4.13 -6.38 8.01
N LEU A 51 -3.54 -7.56 8.11
CA LEU A 51 -4.25 -8.82 8.34
C LEU A 51 -3.78 -9.45 9.64
N PHE A 52 -4.74 -9.96 10.40
CA PHE A 52 -4.56 -10.61 11.69
C PHE A 52 -5.55 -11.77 11.77
N GLY A 53 -5.09 -12.96 12.16
CA GLY A 53 -5.89 -14.18 12.03
C GLY A 53 -6.48 -14.36 10.61
N SER A 54 -7.80 -14.45 10.55
CA SER A 54 -8.63 -14.47 9.34
C SER A 54 -9.21 -13.10 8.95
N GLN A 55 -9.03 -12.09 9.80
CA GLN A 55 -9.58 -10.74 9.63
C GLN A 55 -8.61 -9.76 8.97
N SER A 56 -9.14 -8.60 8.58
CA SER A 56 -8.34 -7.50 8.04
C SER A 56 -8.88 -6.15 8.48
N TYR A 57 -7.98 -5.17 8.65
CA TYR A 57 -8.33 -3.81 9.02
C TYR A 57 -7.63 -2.80 8.10
N SER A 58 -8.40 -1.84 7.57
CA SER A 58 -7.87 -0.76 6.73
C SER A 58 -7.27 0.33 7.60
N LEU A 59 -6.05 0.78 7.30
CA LEU A 59 -5.40 1.89 8.03
C LEU A 59 -5.80 3.27 7.48
N ALA A 60 -6.37 3.33 6.28
CA ALA A 60 -6.77 4.59 5.66
C ALA A 60 -7.97 5.22 6.40
N GLY A 61 -7.79 6.46 6.85
CA GLY A 61 -8.87 7.29 7.40
C GLY A 61 -9.36 6.93 8.81
N THR A 62 -8.62 6.09 9.56
CA THR A 62 -9.07 5.64 10.88
C THR A 62 -8.45 6.44 12.02
N PRO A 63 -9.20 6.70 13.10
CA PRO A 63 -8.66 7.38 14.29
C PRO A 63 -7.81 6.45 15.17
N ARG A 64 -7.71 5.16 14.84
CA ARG A 64 -7.00 4.18 15.68
C ARG A 64 -5.50 4.32 15.51
N HIS A 65 -4.78 4.50 16.62
CA HIS A 65 -3.35 4.80 16.65
C HIS A 65 -2.50 3.57 17.02
N ARG A 66 -3.05 2.63 17.79
CA ARG A 66 -2.50 1.28 18.01
C ARG A 66 -3.51 0.19 17.71
N LEU A 67 -2.99 -0.87 17.12
CA LEU A 67 -3.75 -2.04 16.74
C LEU A 67 -3.57 -3.12 17.83
N PRO A 68 -4.66 -3.72 18.33
CA PRO A 68 -4.63 -4.68 19.44
C PRO A 68 -4.27 -6.11 19.01
N TRP A 69 -3.86 -6.33 17.75
CA TRP A 69 -3.76 -7.65 17.15
C TRP A 69 -2.33 -8.06 16.84
N GLN A 70 -2.11 -9.36 16.62
CA GLN A 70 -0.90 -9.85 15.97
C GLN A 70 -1.02 -9.69 14.45
N ILE A 71 -0.25 -8.78 13.86
CA ILE A 71 -0.28 -8.54 12.41
C ILE A 71 0.65 -9.53 11.70
N THR A 72 0.12 -10.26 10.71
CA THR A 72 0.86 -11.31 9.99
C THR A 72 1.03 -11.02 8.50
N ARG A 73 0.20 -10.14 7.93
CA ARG A 73 0.32 -9.72 6.52
C ARG A 73 -0.06 -8.27 6.33
N ILE A 74 0.45 -7.69 5.25
CA ILE A 74 0.04 -6.40 4.70
C ILE A 74 -0.57 -6.66 3.33
N ARG A 75 -1.77 -6.14 3.09
CA ARG A 75 -2.47 -6.21 1.80
C ARG A 75 -2.75 -4.81 1.30
N VAL A 76 -2.43 -4.56 0.05
CA VAL A 76 -2.60 -3.26 -0.59
C VAL A 76 -3.41 -3.43 -1.85
N VAL A 77 -4.42 -2.59 -2.02
CA VAL A 77 -5.24 -2.49 -3.23
C VAL A 77 -4.81 -1.26 -3.99
N PHE A 78 -4.55 -1.41 -5.29
CA PHE A 78 -4.08 -0.38 -6.19
C PHE A 78 -5.19 0.01 -7.17
N SER A 79 -5.05 1.18 -7.82
CA SER A 79 -6.00 1.65 -8.84
C SER A 79 -5.95 0.86 -10.15
N ARG A 80 -4.99 -0.06 -10.30
CA ARG A 80 -4.74 -0.86 -11.50
C ARG A 80 -3.81 -2.04 -11.18
N PRO A 81 -3.72 -3.04 -12.07
CA PRO A 81 -2.81 -4.16 -11.88
C PRO A 81 -1.33 -3.76 -11.77
N ILE A 82 -0.62 -4.39 -10.83
CA ILE A 82 0.82 -4.25 -10.65
C ILE A 82 1.51 -5.51 -11.17
N VAL A 83 2.38 -5.38 -12.18
CA VAL A 83 3.05 -6.54 -12.81
C VAL A 83 4.51 -6.67 -12.43
N SER A 84 5.11 -5.61 -11.88
CA SER A 84 6.49 -5.61 -11.38
C SER A 84 6.50 -5.31 -9.90
N GLY A 85 7.20 -6.13 -9.13
CA GLY A 85 7.32 -6.02 -7.68
C GLY A 85 7.91 -7.29 -7.08
N ASN A 86 8.38 -7.24 -5.85
CA ASN A 86 8.92 -8.39 -5.14
C ASN A 86 8.77 -8.22 -3.61
N VAL A 87 9.34 -9.16 -2.85
CA VAL A 87 9.34 -9.11 -1.38
C VAL A 87 9.93 -7.81 -0.81
N ASN A 88 10.94 -7.24 -1.47
CA ASN A 88 11.61 -5.99 -1.08
C ASN A 88 10.88 -4.74 -1.59
N SER A 89 9.76 -4.88 -2.28
CA SER A 89 8.90 -3.74 -2.64
C SER A 89 8.17 -3.15 -1.43
N LEU A 90 8.13 -3.86 -0.30
CA LEU A 90 7.67 -3.37 0.99
C LEU A 90 8.86 -3.34 1.96
N SER A 91 9.07 -2.20 2.62
CA SER A 91 10.08 -2.01 3.66
C SER A 91 9.46 -1.65 5.01
N GLY A 92 10.28 -1.56 6.06
CA GLY A 92 9.86 -1.22 7.43
C GLY A 92 9.41 -2.41 8.28
N VAL A 93 9.33 -3.59 7.68
CA VAL A 93 8.98 -4.87 8.32
C VAL A 93 9.76 -6.00 7.64
N THR A 94 9.97 -7.11 8.35
CA THR A 94 10.59 -8.31 7.76
C THR A 94 9.57 -9.08 6.94
N VAL A 95 9.70 -9.02 5.61
CA VAL A 95 8.85 -9.76 4.67
C VAL A 95 9.37 -11.19 4.50
N THR A 96 8.46 -12.16 4.58
CA THR A 96 8.74 -13.60 4.40
C THR A 96 8.05 -14.20 3.18
N GLY A 97 7.11 -13.48 2.55
CA GLY A 97 6.44 -13.92 1.33
C GLY A 97 5.74 -12.78 0.61
N PHE A 98 5.48 -12.96 -0.68
CA PHE A 98 4.84 -11.97 -1.54
C PHE A 98 3.99 -12.64 -2.62
N THR A 99 2.80 -12.12 -2.88
CA THR A 99 1.83 -12.67 -3.84
C THR A 99 0.98 -11.56 -4.47
N GLY A 100 0.34 -11.85 -5.60
CA GLY A 100 -0.69 -11.00 -6.23
C GLY A 100 -0.25 -10.22 -7.47
N LEU A 101 0.99 -10.40 -7.97
CA LEU A 101 1.40 -9.77 -9.23
C LEU A 101 0.45 -10.09 -10.38
N GLY A 102 0.29 -9.14 -11.29
CA GLY A 102 -0.69 -9.20 -12.37
C GLY A 102 -2.11 -8.81 -11.95
N THR A 103 -2.34 -8.53 -10.65
CA THR A 103 -3.64 -8.09 -10.12
C THR A 103 -3.54 -6.71 -9.50
N ASP A 104 -4.68 -6.13 -9.13
CA ASP A 104 -4.78 -4.86 -8.40
C ASP A 104 -4.50 -5.02 -6.89
N THR A 105 -4.26 -6.24 -6.41
CA THR A 105 -4.14 -6.52 -4.98
C THR A 105 -2.88 -7.31 -4.71
N LEU A 106 -1.95 -6.68 -3.98
CA LEU A 106 -0.72 -7.35 -3.54
C LEU A 106 -0.80 -7.68 -2.06
N THR A 107 -0.25 -8.83 -1.68
CA THR A 107 -0.15 -9.24 -0.27
C THR A 107 1.28 -9.66 0.06
N TRP A 108 1.82 -9.04 1.11
CA TRP A 108 3.09 -9.41 1.74
C TRP A 108 2.82 -10.17 3.03
N THR A 109 3.39 -11.36 3.16
CA THR A 109 3.50 -12.08 4.43
C THR A 109 4.72 -11.57 5.18
N ILE A 110 4.58 -11.31 6.47
CA ILE A 110 5.64 -10.74 7.30
C ILE A 110 5.90 -11.60 8.53
N ASN A 111 7.04 -11.40 9.18
CA ASN A 111 7.22 -11.88 10.54
C ASN A 111 6.13 -11.27 11.43
N PRO A 112 5.43 -12.07 12.27
CA PRO A 112 4.32 -11.55 13.06
C PRO A 112 4.73 -10.38 13.96
N LEU A 113 3.97 -9.30 13.91
CA LEU A 113 4.17 -8.10 14.71
C LEU A 113 3.19 -8.12 15.89
N THR A 114 3.71 -8.06 17.12
CA THR A 114 2.89 -8.04 18.35
C THR A 114 3.15 -6.81 19.22
N LEU A 115 4.25 -6.09 18.97
CA LEU A 115 4.66 -4.90 19.71
C LEU A 115 5.56 -4.02 18.83
N GLY A 116 5.28 -2.73 18.76
CA GLY A 116 6.19 -1.73 18.20
C GLY A 116 5.51 -0.64 17.38
N ALA A 117 6.31 0.33 16.95
CA ALA A 117 5.92 1.34 15.96
C ALA A 117 6.61 1.01 14.64
N PHE A 118 5.83 0.97 13.56
CA PHE A 118 6.27 0.55 12.24
C PHE A 118 6.02 1.67 11.24
N ALA A 119 7.06 2.01 10.48
CA ALA A 119 6.97 2.93 9.34
C ALA A 119 7.26 2.12 8.08
N THR A 120 6.21 1.71 7.39
CA THR A 120 6.33 0.91 6.17
C THR A 120 6.33 1.80 4.94
N ALA A 121 7.03 1.36 3.89
CA ALA A 121 7.00 2.03 2.61
C ALA A 121 6.91 1.03 1.45
N LEU A 122 6.08 1.36 0.47
CA LEU A 122 6.02 0.71 -0.82
C LEU A 122 6.94 1.43 -1.80
N ALA A 123 7.81 0.66 -2.46
CA ALA A 123 8.79 1.20 -3.39
C ALA A 123 8.11 1.76 -4.66
N GLY A 124 8.26 3.07 -4.89
CA GLY A 124 7.93 3.71 -6.16
C GLY A 124 9.08 3.73 -7.17
N SER A 125 10.32 3.60 -6.70
CA SER A 125 11.52 3.74 -7.53
C SER A 125 12.59 2.70 -7.21
N GLY A 126 13.65 2.65 -8.02
CA GLY A 126 14.73 1.68 -7.88
C GLY A 126 14.38 0.27 -8.38
N ALA A 127 15.24 -0.69 -8.04
CA ALA A 127 15.15 -2.07 -8.52
C ALA A 127 13.90 -2.81 -8.03
N ASN A 128 13.32 -2.37 -6.90
CA ASN A 128 12.14 -2.99 -6.29
C ASN A 128 10.85 -2.21 -6.54
N ALA A 129 10.86 -1.23 -7.45
CA ALA A 129 9.71 -0.39 -7.74
C ALA A 129 8.48 -1.22 -8.16
N LEU A 130 7.34 -0.89 -7.57
CA LEU A 130 6.04 -1.39 -8.02
C LEU A 130 5.65 -0.67 -9.30
N LYS A 131 5.39 -1.44 -10.38
CA LYS A 131 5.02 -0.87 -11.68
C LYS A 131 3.83 -1.60 -12.31
N ASP A 132 3.02 -0.86 -13.05
CA ASP A 132 1.99 -1.43 -13.91
C ASP A 132 2.57 -2.03 -15.20
N ALA A 133 1.70 -2.59 -16.05
CA ALA A 133 2.09 -3.24 -17.30
C ALA A 133 2.78 -2.30 -18.32
N MET A 134 2.54 -0.99 -18.21
CA MET A 134 3.19 0.02 -19.05
C MET A 134 4.54 0.47 -18.46
N GLY A 135 4.96 -0.11 -17.34
CA GLY A 135 6.18 0.27 -16.64
C GLY A 135 6.03 1.55 -15.80
N ASN A 136 4.80 2.03 -15.59
CA ASN A 136 4.56 3.24 -14.82
C ASN A 136 4.75 2.93 -13.33
N PRO A 137 5.65 3.65 -12.63
CA PRO A 137 5.92 3.41 -11.21
C PRO A 137 4.80 3.90 -10.29
N LEU A 138 4.65 3.25 -9.14
CA LEU A 138 3.72 3.66 -8.07
C LEU A 138 3.91 5.13 -7.69
N GLY A 139 2.81 5.88 -7.72
CA GLY A 139 2.81 7.31 -7.39
C GLY A 139 3.75 8.13 -8.29
N GLY A 140 4.00 7.70 -9.53
CA GLY A 140 4.93 8.37 -10.43
C GLY A 140 6.40 8.27 -9.99
N GLY A 141 6.74 7.30 -9.14
CA GLY A 141 8.09 7.12 -8.60
C GLY A 141 8.20 7.41 -7.11
N ALA A 142 7.22 8.12 -6.54
CA ALA A 142 7.22 8.51 -5.13
C ALA A 142 7.00 7.33 -4.17
N GLY A 143 6.26 6.30 -4.59
CA GLY A 143 5.88 5.18 -3.73
C GLY A 143 4.72 5.54 -2.81
N PHE A 144 4.64 4.88 -1.65
CA PHE A 144 3.61 5.13 -0.65
C PHE A 144 4.12 4.75 0.75
N SER A 145 3.90 5.61 1.74
CA SER A 145 4.34 5.36 3.12
C SER A 145 3.14 5.25 4.06
N GLN A 146 3.20 4.29 4.99
CA GLN A 146 2.20 4.09 6.01
C GLN A 146 2.86 3.75 7.34
N SER A 147 2.54 4.54 8.36
CA SER A 147 2.95 4.29 9.73
C SER A 147 1.79 3.73 10.55
N PHE A 148 2.07 2.81 11.46
CA PHE A 148 1.11 2.30 12.44
C PHE A 148 1.84 1.73 13.65
N LYS A 149 1.11 1.53 14.74
CA LYS A 149 1.64 0.92 15.95
C LYS A 149 0.86 -0.35 16.27
N VAL A 150 1.53 -1.31 16.91
CA VAL A 150 0.93 -2.57 17.35
C VAL A 150 1.22 -2.78 18.82
N LEU A 151 0.20 -3.06 19.61
CA LEU A 151 0.34 -3.54 20.98
C LEU A 151 -0.72 -4.61 21.19
N LEU A 152 -0.33 -5.88 21.03
CA LEU A 152 -1.23 -7.02 21.15
C LEU A 152 -1.91 -7.03 22.53
N GLY A 153 -3.24 -6.86 22.53
CA GLY A 153 -4.09 -6.82 23.71
C GLY A 153 -4.53 -5.42 24.19
N ASP A 154 -4.01 -4.33 23.60
CA ASP A 154 -4.39 -2.95 23.95
C ASP A 154 -5.72 -2.56 23.27
N PHE A 155 -6.80 -3.07 23.85
CA PHE A 155 -8.16 -2.94 23.36
C PHE A 155 -8.66 -1.49 23.40
N ASN A 156 -8.19 -0.65 24.30
CA ASN A 156 -8.65 0.73 24.41
C ASN A 156 -7.75 1.76 23.70
N ASP A 157 -6.54 1.38 23.25
CA ASP A 157 -5.50 2.22 22.60
C ASP A 157 -4.95 3.32 23.52
N ASP A 158 -4.83 3.01 24.81
CA ASP A 158 -4.16 3.90 25.76
C ASP A 158 -2.63 3.70 25.80
N GLY A 159 -2.11 2.67 25.11
CA GLY A 159 -0.68 2.38 25.02
C GLY A 159 -0.16 1.42 26.10
N ALA A 160 -1.04 0.88 26.94
CA ALA A 160 -0.74 -0.19 27.87
C ALA A 160 -1.79 -1.31 27.75
N VAL A 161 -1.38 -2.54 28.06
CA VAL A 161 -2.33 -3.63 28.26
C VAL A 161 -2.59 -3.75 29.75
N SER A 162 -3.80 -3.41 30.15
CA SER A 162 -4.22 -3.26 31.53
C SER A 162 -5.45 -4.12 31.85
N SER A 163 -5.92 -4.02 33.10
CA SER A 163 -7.21 -4.61 33.48
C SER A 163 -8.39 -3.96 32.78
N ALA A 164 -8.27 -2.70 32.33
CA ALA A 164 -9.32 -2.03 31.56
C ALA A 164 -9.53 -2.69 30.20
N ASP A 165 -8.44 -3.10 29.53
CA ASP A 165 -8.51 -3.85 28.27
C ASP A 165 -9.15 -5.20 28.46
N LEU A 166 -8.74 -5.93 29.52
CA LEU A 166 -9.30 -7.23 29.84
C LEU A 166 -10.81 -7.15 30.08
N VAL A 167 -11.26 -6.16 30.86
CA VAL A 167 -12.69 -5.92 31.13
C VAL A 167 -13.42 -5.52 29.84
N GLY A 168 -12.81 -4.68 29.01
CA GLY A 168 -13.37 -4.25 27.73
C GLY A 168 -13.63 -5.44 26.79
N VAL A 169 -12.63 -6.30 26.59
CA VAL A 169 -12.77 -7.50 25.75
C VAL A 169 -13.76 -8.49 26.36
N ASN A 170 -13.72 -8.70 27.69
CA ASN A 170 -14.67 -9.60 28.36
C ASN A 170 -16.12 -9.14 28.19
N ASN A 171 -16.39 -7.84 28.34
CA ASN A 171 -17.72 -7.29 28.11
C ASN A 171 -18.15 -7.44 26.64
N ALA A 172 -17.20 -7.36 25.70
CA ALA A 172 -17.50 -7.49 24.28
C ALA A 172 -17.98 -8.90 23.86
N THR A 173 -17.68 -9.94 24.66
CA THR A 173 -18.08 -11.34 24.37
C THR A 173 -19.60 -11.57 24.32
N VAL A 174 -20.39 -10.64 24.87
CA VAL A 174 -21.87 -10.72 24.91
C VAL A 174 -22.53 -9.56 24.16
N THR A 175 -21.77 -8.81 23.37
CA THR A 175 -22.25 -7.67 22.57
C THR A 175 -22.15 -7.97 21.07
N PRO A 176 -22.74 -7.14 20.18
CA PRO A 176 -22.46 -7.25 18.75
C PRO A 176 -20.97 -7.25 18.44
N TYR A 177 -20.60 -7.94 17.35
CA TYR A 177 -19.21 -8.12 16.96
C TYR A 177 -18.43 -6.81 16.94
N ASN A 178 -17.31 -6.81 17.66
CA ASN A 178 -16.36 -5.72 17.70
C ASN A 178 -15.00 -6.23 17.25
N ILE A 179 -14.56 -5.78 16.07
CA ILE A 179 -13.28 -6.19 15.48
C ILE A 179 -12.09 -5.93 16.40
N PHE A 180 -12.14 -4.91 17.25
CA PHE A 180 -11.05 -4.60 18.19
C PHE A 180 -11.00 -5.56 19.39
N ALA A 181 -12.11 -6.24 19.70
CA ALA A 181 -12.18 -7.25 20.74
C ALA A 181 -11.93 -8.67 20.21
N ASP A 182 -11.95 -8.88 18.89
CA ASP A 182 -11.49 -10.11 18.23
C ASP A 182 -9.95 -10.07 18.15
N ILE A 183 -9.29 -10.43 19.26
CA ILE A 183 -7.86 -10.25 19.47
C ILE A 183 -7.06 -11.27 18.65
N ASN A 184 -7.57 -12.49 18.47
CA ASN A 184 -6.93 -13.51 17.64
C ASN A 184 -7.30 -13.40 16.14
N GLY A 185 -8.35 -12.64 15.79
CA GLY A 185 -8.83 -12.46 14.43
C GLY A 185 -9.55 -13.69 13.87
N ASP A 186 -10.18 -14.52 14.68
CA ASP A 186 -10.89 -15.72 14.22
C ASP A 186 -12.33 -15.43 13.74
N GLY A 187 -12.79 -14.17 13.86
CA GLY A 187 -14.12 -13.72 13.48
C GLY A 187 -15.16 -13.84 14.59
N VAL A 188 -14.79 -14.27 15.80
CA VAL A 188 -15.68 -14.40 16.94
C VAL A 188 -15.03 -13.84 18.20
N VAL A 189 -15.69 -12.91 18.88
CA VAL A 189 -15.23 -12.42 20.19
C VAL A 189 -15.62 -13.41 21.29
N ASN A 190 -14.66 -14.10 21.87
CA ASN A 190 -14.92 -15.13 22.89
C ASN A 190 -13.84 -15.18 24.00
N ILE A 191 -13.89 -16.23 24.83
CA ILE A 191 -12.96 -16.38 25.97
C ILE A 191 -11.50 -16.48 25.53
N THR A 192 -11.23 -16.91 24.30
CA THR A 192 -9.88 -16.97 23.73
C THR A 192 -9.25 -15.59 23.65
N ASP A 193 -10.01 -14.58 23.21
CA ASP A 193 -9.57 -13.19 23.15
C ASP A 193 -9.25 -12.65 24.54
N VAL A 194 -10.14 -12.93 25.49
CA VAL A 194 -9.98 -12.55 26.91
C VAL A 194 -8.70 -13.16 27.49
N GLN A 195 -8.40 -14.44 27.21
CA GLN A 195 -7.17 -15.07 27.68
C GLN A 195 -5.92 -14.44 27.05
N ILE A 196 -5.97 -14.07 25.77
CA ILE A 196 -4.83 -13.38 25.13
C ILE A 196 -4.53 -12.07 25.86
N VAL A 197 -5.54 -11.22 26.08
CA VAL A 197 -5.35 -9.96 26.83
C VAL A 197 -4.80 -10.22 28.23
N LYS A 198 -5.36 -11.21 28.94
CA LYS A 198 -4.93 -11.56 30.30
C LYS A 198 -3.44 -11.92 30.38
N THR A 199 -2.92 -12.64 29.40
CA THR A 199 -1.49 -13.02 29.35
C THR A 199 -0.56 -11.87 29.00
N ARG A 200 -1.10 -10.74 28.55
CA ARG A 200 -0.36 -9.58 28.07
C ARG A 200 -0.42 -8.38 29.03
N ILE A 201 -1.19 -8.47 30.12
CA ILE A 201 -1.28 -7.41 31.14
C ILE A 201 0.12 -7.02 31.62
N GLY A 202 0.37 -5.71 31.67
CA GLY A 202 1.66 -5.13 32.04
C GLY A 202 2.59 -4.88 30.85
N THR A 203 2.22 -5.28 29.63
CA THR A 203 2.93 -4.83 28.43
C THR A 203 2.52 -3.41 28.06
N SER A 204 3.46 -2.59 27.59
CA SER A 204 3.19 -1.25 27.12
C SER A 204 4.09 -0.92 25.95
N GLN A 205 3.71 0.10 25.18
CA GLN A 205 4.66 0.69 24.24
C GLN A 205 5.56 1.70 24.95
N PRO A 206 6.87 1.71 24.61
CA PRO A 206 7.77 2.76 25.05
C PRO A 206 7.45 4.11 24.40
#